data_AF-A0A7X0T532-F1
#
_entry.id   AF-A0A7X0T532-F1
#
_cell.length_a   1.000
_cell.length_b   1.000
_cell.length_c   1.000
_cell.angle_alpha   90.00
_cell.angle_beta   90.00
_cell.angle_gamma   90.00
#
_symmetry.space_group_name_H-M   'P 1'
#
loop_
_entity.id
_entity.type
_entity.pdbx_description
1 polymer ?
#
loop_
_entity_poly.entity_id
_entity_poly.type
_entity_poly.pdbx_seq_one_letter_code
_entity_poly.pdbx_strand_id
1 'polypeptide(L)'
;MVNRHIKMNSVSKLVDSISLKKSLENNSLHHIYETLNGTNKELFPRTLKIFVFASISWLICLFSAYNWYLFPILASVIIIVICIGYFRSSLYFKNAAYTFSVYLFTQTALIFYITSIEISDNVIINSTAACLYILFGYCLSFYIIKIKLIENVQTEYLADNEKLGKKKGTIKAVKMLSVVLMGFIVLIIAGMQFYRVNKWWIGESSSDALSGLNGTWVGMILSVLLIFIGIVILIIITLLPTLLLNASALVDGFIYKKYSEEFRKEYEFTEKEWYGE
;
A
#
# COMPACT_ATOMS: atom_id res chain seq x y z
N MET A 1 -39.55 -0.90 14.11
CA MET A 1 -38.73 -0.33 13.02
C MET A 1 -37.75 0.69 13.60
N VAL A 2 -36.53 0.30 13.94
CA VAL A 2 -35.49 1.24 14.39
C VAL A 2 -34.51 1.45 13.24
N ASN A 3 -34.69 2.57 12.55
CA ASN A 3 -33.85 3.02 11.46
C ASN A 3 -32.53 3.55 12.06
N ARG A 4 -31.58 2.65 12.39
CA ARG A 4 -30.22 3.06 12.78
C ARG A 4 -29.53 3.65 11.56
N HIS A 5 -29.42 4.96 11.50
CA HIS A 5 -28.39 5.63 10.71
C HIS A 5 -27.02 5.24 11.28
N ILE A 6 -26.44 4.15 10.78
CA ILE A 6 -25.09 3.76 11.15
C ILE A 6 -24.14 4.80 10.53
N LYS A 7 -23.59 5.67 11.37
CA LYS A 7 -22.43 6.52 11.00
C LYS A 7 -21.21 5.58 10.89
N MET A 8 -21.04 4.96 9.72
CA MET A 8 -20.03 3.93 9.43
C MET A 8 -18.63 4.56 9.20
N ASN A 9 -17.92 4.89 10.28
CA ASN A 9 -16.61 5.56 10.21
C ASN A 9 -15.39 4.61 10.27
N SER A 10 -15.55 3.34 10.64
CA SER A 10 -14.47 2.36 10.78
C SER A 10 -14.73 1.08 9.99
N VAL A 11 -13.66 0.46 9.46
CA VAL A 11 -13.71 -0.83 8.74
C VAL A 11 -14.30 -1.92 9.63
N SER A 12 -13.96 -1.95 10.92
CA SER A 12 -14.53 -2.89 11.89
C SER A 12 -16.05 -2.83 11.94
N LYS A 13 -16.65 -1.65 12.07
CA LYS A 13 -18.11 -1.47 12.11
C LYS A 13 -18.80 -1.91 10.82
N LEU A 14 -18.11 -1.79 9.67
CA LEU A 14 -18.62 -2.30 8.40
C LEU A 14 -18.60 -3.83 8.39
N VAL A 15 -17.47 -4.44 8.75
CA VAL A 15 -17.34 -5.91 8.85
C VAL A 15 -18.34 -6.48 9.86
N ASP A 16 -18.57 -5.79 10.97
CA ASP A 16 -19.56 -6.17 11.99
C ASP A 16 -21.00 -6.16 11.45
N SER A 17 -21.29 -5.29 10.47
CA SER A 17 -22.63 -5.20 9.85
C SER A 17 -22.91 -6.27 8.79
N ILE A 18 -21.89 -6.99 8.31
CA ILE A 18 -22.04 -8.09 7.34
C ILE A 18 -22.70 -9.27 8.06
N SER A 19 -23.73 -9.85 7.44
CA SER A 19 -24.42 -11.04 7.96
C SER A 19 -23.68 -12.33 7.58
N LEU A 20 -23.77 -13.35 8.43
CA LEU A 20 -23.15 -14.67 8.18
C LEU A 20 -23.62 -15.29 6.85
N LYS A 21 -24.92 -15.18 6.54
CA LYS A 21 -25.46 -15.68 5.27
C LYS A 21 -24.74 -15.07 4.07
N LYS A 22 -24.57 -13.75 4.07
CA LYS A 22 -23.89 -13.04 2.97
C LYS A 22 -22.40 -13.38 2.91
N SER A 23 -21.75 -13.62 4.05
CA SER A 23 -20.35 -14.05 4.05
C SER A 23 -20.17 -15.47 3.51
N LEU A 24 -21.08 -16.40 3.79
CA LEU A 24 -21.07 -17.75 3.24
C LEU A 24 -21.37 -17.77 1.73
N GLU A 25 -22.30 -16.93 1.26
CA GLU A 25 -22.60 -16.77 -0.18
C GLU A 25 -21.37 -16.31 -0.98
N ASN A 26 -20.61 -15.36 -0.44
CA ASN A 26 -19.46 -14.78 -1.12
C ASN A 26 -18.17 -15.62 -0.96
N ASN A 27 -18.06 -16.43 0.10
CA ASN A 27 -16.88 -17.24 0.39
C ASN A 27 -17.18 -18.72 0.23
N SER A 28 -17.12 -19.21 -1.00
CA SER A 28 -17.29 -20.65 -1.27
C SER A 28 -16.22 -21.49 -0.57
N LEU A 29 -16.54 -22.77 -0.30
CA LEU A 29 -15.59 -23.77 0.21
C LEU A 29 -14.29 -23.77 -0.61
N HIS A 30 -14.40 -23.72 -1.93
CA HIS A 30 -13.25 -23.70 -2.82
C HIS A 30 -12.38 -22.46 -2.60
N HIS A 31 -12.99 -21.28 -2.50
CA HIS A 31 -12.28 -20.02 -2.24
C HIS A 31 -11.56 -20.02 -0.89
N ILE A 32 -12.18 -20.57 0.14
CA ILE A 32 -11.58 -20.70 1.47
C ILE A 32 -10.44 -21.70 1.46
N TYR A 33 -10.61 -22.84 0.79
CA TYR A 33 -9.55 -23.84 0.64
C TYR A 33 -8.33 -23.26 -0.08
N GLU A 34 -8.52 -22.52 -1.18
CA GLU A 34 -7.44 -21.81 -1.87
C GLU A 34 -6.79 -20.74 -0.98
N THR A 35 -7.57 -20.09 -0.11
CA THR A 35 -7.03 -19.10 0.82
C THR A 35 -6.15 -19.72 1.89
N LEU A 36 -6.56 -20.87 2.44
CA LEU A 36 -5.84 -21.62 3.47
C LEU A 36 -4.57 -22.29 2.93
N ASN A 37 -4.70 -23.04 1.83
CA ASN A 37 -3.63 -23.90 1.31
C ASN A 37 -2.82 -23.24 0.19
N GLY A 38 -3.27 -22.09 -0.31
CA GLY A 38 -2.69 -21.45 -1.48
C GLY A 38 -3.10 -22.14 -2.78
N THR A 39 -2.73 -21.54 -3.90
CA THR A 39 -2.89 -22.20 -5.20
C THR A 39 -1.68 -23.11 -5.41
N ASN A 40 -1.91 -24.37 -5.78
CA ASN A 40 -0.84 -25.35 -6.08
C ASN A 40 0.06 -24.96 -7.28
N LYS A 41 -0.06 -23.72 -7.78
CA LYS A 41 0.65 -23.16 -8.94
C LYS A 41 1.78 -22.20 -8.55
N GLU A 42 2.00 -21.93 -7.27
CA GLU A 42 3.03 -20.97 -6.85
C GLU A 42 4.46 -21.56 -6.97
N LEU A 43 5.33 -20.89 -7.73
CA LEU A 43 6.73 -21.25 -7.96
C LEU A 43 7.60 -21.26 -6.70
N PHE A 44 7.26 -20.43 -5.71
CA PHE A 44 7.98 -20.33 -4.43
C PHE A 44 7.00 -20.27 -3.26
N PRO A 45 7.32 -20.88 -2.11
CA PRO A 45 6.50 -20.77 -0.89
C PRO A 45 6.35 -19.31 -0.43
N ARG A 46 5.16 -18.96 0.10
CA ARG A 46 4.88 -17.60 0.61
C ARG A 46 5.87 -17.16 1.70
N THR A 47 6.28 -18.07 2.57
CA THR A 47 7.29 -17.81 3.61
C THR A 47 8.63 -17.37 3.01
N LEU A 48 9.09 -18.03 1.94
CA LEU A 48 10.33 -17.65 1.27
C LEU A 48 10.21 -16.27 0.63
N LYS A 49 9.07 -16.00 -0.04
CA LYS A 49 8.80 -14.68 -0.63
C LYS A 49 8.87 -13.57 0.44
N ILE A 50 8.32 -13.80 1.63
CA ILE A 50 8.39 -12.84 2.75
C ILE A 50 9.83 -12.56 3.16
N PHE A 51 10.68 -13.58 3.29
CA PHE A 51 12.11 -13.36 3.58
C PHE A 51 12.81 -12.57 2.48
N VAL A 52 12.52 -12.86 1.21
CA VAL A 52 13.08 -12.14 0.07
C VAL A 52 12.65 -10.67 0.09
N PHE A 53 11.35 -10.38 0.27
CA PHE A 53 10.85 -9.01 0.36
C PHE A 53 11.42 -8.25 1.56
N ALA A 54 11.52 -8.90 2.73
CA ALA A 54 12.12 -8.30 3.92
C ALA A 54 13.59 -7.95 3.68
N SER A 55 14.36 -8.85 3.06
CA SER A 55 15.78 -8.66 2.77
C SER A 55 16.02 -7.54 1.76
N ILE A 56 15.26 -7.54 0.65
CA ILE A 56 15.34 -6.47 -0.37
C ILE A 56 14.94 -5.13 0.24
N SER A 57 13.84 -5.08 0.99
CA SER A 57 13.40 -3.87 1.68
C SER A 57 14.48 -3.33 2.60
N TRP A 58 15.07 -4.20 3.42
CA TRP A 58 16.12 -3.83 4.36
C TRP A 58 17.36 -3.26 3.64
N LEU A 59 17.81 -3.91 2.57
CA LEU A 59 18.93 -3.43 1.74
C LEU A 59 18.64 -2.05 1.14
N ILE A 60 17.42 -1.80 0.67
CA ILE A 60 17.02 -0.48 0.15
C ILE A 60 17.01 0.56 1.27
N CYS A 61 16.55 0.22 2.47
CA CYS A 61 16.56 1.14 3.60
C CYS A 61 17.98 1.56 4.03
N LEU A 62 19.01 0.75 3.75
CA LEU A 62 20.40 1.11 4.05
C LEU A 62 20.88 2.34 3.25
N PHE A 63 20.28 2.69 2.12
CA PHE A 63 20.62 3.93 1.40
C PHE A 63 20.42 5.18 2.27
N SER A 64 19.44 5.15 3.19
CA SER A 64 19.23 6.26 4.14
C SER A 64 20.36 6.42 5.15
N ALA A 65 21.22 5.40 5.34
CA ALA A 65 22.37 5.46 6.24
C ALA A 65 23.43 6.46 5.78
N TYR A 66 23.49 6.74 4.47
CA TYR A 66 24.45 7.67 3.89
C TYR A 66 24.36 9.05 4.56
N ASN A 67 23.13 9.51 4.82
CA ASN A 67 22.87 10.79 5.46
C ASN A 67 22.47 10.63 6.94
N TRP A 68 21.80 9.52 7.31
CA TRP A 68 21.13 9.38 8.61
C TRP A 68 21.23 7.96 9.19
N TYR A 69 22.14 7.72 10.13
CA TYR A 69 22.26 6.38 10.75
C TYR A 69 21.01 5.92 11.52
N LEU A 70 20.18 6.85 12.02
CA LEU A 70 18.97 6.51 12.78
C LEU A 70 17.85 5.93 11.91
N PHE A 71 17.75 6.33 10.63
CA PHE A 71 16.65 5.92 9.76
C PHE A 71 16.68 4.43 9.37
N PRO A 72 17.83 3.84 8.99
CA PRO A 72 17.93 2.39 8.78
C PRO A 72 17.61 1.58 10.04
N ILE A 73 17.96 2.08 11.24
CA ILE A 73 17.64 1.41 12.50
C ILE A 73 16.12 1.38 12.70
N LEU A 74 15.45 2.52 12.52
CA LEU A 74 14.00 2.61 12.61
C LEU A 74 13.31 1.70 11.56
N ALA A 75 13.80 1.71 10.32
CA ALA A 75 13.29 0.84 9.26
C ALA A 75 13.46 -0.64 9.60
N SER A 76 14.60 -1.03 10.19
CA SER A 76 14.87 -2.40 10.63
C SER A 76 13.87 -2.86 11.68
N VAL A 77 13.55 -2.00 12.67
CA VAL A 77 12.51 -2.29 13.67
C VAL A 77 11.15 -2.50 13.01
N ILE A 78 10.77 -1.65 12.06
CA ILE A 78 9.51 -1.79 11.30
C ILE A 78 9.47 -3.12 10.55
N ILE A 79 10.54 -3.48 9.83
CA ILE A 79 10.66 -4.73 9.08
C ILE A 79 10.54 -5.96 10.00
N ILE A 80 11.19 -5.94 11.16
CA ILE A 80 11.09 -7.01 12.16
C ILE A 80 9.65 -7.16 12.67
N VAL A 81 8.97 -6.04 12.98
CA VAL A 81 7.57 -6.06 13.41
C VAL A 81 6.65 -6.66 12.34
N ILE A 82 6.88 -6.33 11.06
CA ILE A 82 6.13 -6.91 9.93
C ILE A 82 6.35 -8.43 9.87
N CYS A 83 7.60 -8.88 9.96
CA CYS A 83 7.93 -10.32 9.97
C CYS A 83 7.22 -11.05 11.12
N ILE A 84 7.31 -10.52 12.35
CA ILE A 84 6.63 -11.09 13.52
C ILE A 84 5.13 -11.19 13.28
N GLY A 85 4.51 -10.13 12.74
CA GLY A 85 3.09 -10.12 12.40
C GLY A 85 2.71 -11.23 11.42
N TYR A 86 3.51 -11.44 10.36
CA TYR A 86 3.28 -12.50 9.39
C TYR A 86 3.41 -13.90 10.01
N PHE A 87 4.47 -14.16 10.78
CA PHE A 87 4.72 -15.48 11.35
C PHE A 87 3.70 -15.86 12.42
N ARG A 88 3.24 -14.89 13.21
CA ARG A 88 2.23 -15.10 14.26
C ARG A 88 0.78 -15.19 13.73
N SER A 89 0.55 -14.88 12.46
CA SER A 89 -0.79 -14.95 11.88
C SER A 89 -1.27 -16.39 11.71
N SER A 90 -2.52 -16.65 12.13
CA SER A 90 -3.24 -17.92 11.96
C SER A 90 -3.39 -18.30 10.48
N LEU A 91 -3.67 -19.58 10.21
CA LEU A 91 -3.74 -20.07 8.82
C LEU A 91 -4.84 -19.38 8.00
N TYR A 92 -6.05 -19.23 8.55
CA TYR A 92 -7.14 -18.49 7.90
C TYR A 92 -6.79 -17.02 7.57
N PHE A 93 -5.86 -16.40 8.31
CA PHE A 93 -5.44 -15.02 8.10
C PHE A 93 -4.14 -14.92 7.29
N LYS A 94 -3.53 -16.05 6.88
CA LYS A 94 -2.19 -16.06 6.30
C LYS A 94 -2.11 -15.34 4.96
N ASN A 95 -3.15 -15.44 4.13
CA ASN A 95 -3.23 -14.74 2.84
C ASN A 95 -3.34 -13.21 3.01
N ALA A 96 -4.17 -12.79 3.97
CA ALA A 96 -4.32 -11.38 4.37
C ALA A 96 -2.99 -10.82 4.91
N ALA A 97 -2.35 -11.55 5.83
CA ALA A 97 -1.06 -11.20 6.40
C ALA A 97 0.05 -11.13 5.35
N TYR A 98 0.08 -12.06 4.39
CA TYR A 98 1.04 -12.07 3.29
C TYR A 98 0.93 -10.79 2.45
N THR A 99 -0.27 -10.51 1.94
CA THR A 99 -0.55 -9.34 1.10
C THR A 99 -0.18 -8.03 1.83
N PHE A 100 -0.59 -7.92 3.09
CA PHE A 100 -0.31 -6.73 3.89
C PHE A 100 1.20 -6.56 4.17
N SER A 101 1.91 -7.66 4.40
CA SER A 101 3.36 -7.64 4.63
C SER A 101 4.12 -7.21 3.37
N VAL A 102 3.78 -7.75 2.20
CA VAL A 102 4.40 -7.35 0.91
C VAL A 102 4.19 -5.86 0.64
N TYR A 103 2.97 -5.36 0.87
CA TYR A 103 2.68 -3.92 0.81
C TYR A 103 3.58 -3.14 1.77
N LEU A 104 3.62 -3.52 3.05
CA LEU A 104 4.38 -2.78 4.06
C LEU A 104 5.88 -2.79 3.78
N PHE A 105 6.47 -3.92 3.39
CA PHE A 105 7.89 -3.96 3.01
C PHE A 105 8.18 -3.01 1.86
N THR A 106 7.35 -3.01 0.82
CA THR A 106 7.55 -2.11 -0.34
C THR A 106 7.36 -0.64 0.06
N GLN A 107 6.38 -0.35 0.91
CA GLN A 107 6.13 1.01 1.41
C GLN A 107 7.29 1.51 2.27
N THR A 108 7.81 0.67 3.17
CA THR A 108 8.96 0.99 4.02
C THR A 108 10.19 1.22 3.17
N ALA A 109 10.51 0.32 2.24
CA ALA A 109 11.64 0.48 1.32
C ALA A 109 11.58 1.83 0.58
N LEU A 110 10.43 2.16 0.00
CA LEU A 110 10.25 3.36 -0.81
C LEU A 110 10.31 4.65 0.02
N ILE A 111 9.66 4.69 1.19
CA ILE A 111 9.70 5.86 2.07
C ILE A 111 11.15 6.13 2.51
N PHE A 112 11.85 5.11 2.99
CA PHE A 112 13.21 5.27 3.51
C PHE A 112 14.25 5.49 2.40
N TYR A 113 14.00 4.99 1.19
CA TYR A 113 14.82 5.36 0.03
C TYR A 113 14.70 6.85 -0.27
N ILE A 114 13.49 7.40 -0.29
CA ILE A 114 13.26 8.83 -0.59
C ILE A 114 13.86 9.74 0.49
N THR A 115 13.83 9.34 1.76
CA THR A 115 14.47 10.12 2.84
C THR A 115 16.00 10.13 2.76
N SER A 116 16.61 9.32 1.90
CA SER A 116 18.04 9.45 1.61
C SER A 116 18.37 10.68 0.77
N ILE A 117 17.40 11.34 0.15
CA ILE A 117 17.64 12.52 -0.70
C ILE A 117 17.79 13.77 0.17
N GLU A 118 18.88 14.51 -0.03
CA GLU A 118 19.11 15.80 0.62
C GLU A 118 18.40 16.94 -0.14
N ILE A 119 17.82 17.87 0.61
CA ILE A 119 17.05 19.00 0.06
C ILE A 119 17.80 20.33 0.31
N SER A 120 18.68 20.36 1.30
CA SER A 120 19.47 21.52 1.72
C SER A 120 20.82 21.05 2.26
N ASP A 121 21.82 21.93 2.30
CA ASP A 121 23.07 21.65 3.01
C ASP A 121 22.90 21.61 4.54
N ASN A 122 21.74 22.07 5.05
CA ASN A 122 21.46 22.08 6.48
C ASN A 122 20.90 20.74 6.96
N VAL A 123 21.73 20.05 7.74
CA VAL A 123 21.46 18.74 8.35
C VAL A 123 20.13 18.72 9.15
N ILE A 124 19.84 19.77 9.92
CA ILE A 124 18.63 19.83 10.77
C ILE A 124 17.38 19.95 9.90
N ILE A 125 17.44 20.75 8.84
CA ILE A 125 16.32 20.93 7.90
C ILE A 125 16.01 19.61 7.20
N ASN A 126 17.05 18.92 6.68
CA ASN A 126 16.87 17.63 6.02
C ASN A 126 16.30 16.56 6.96
N SER A 127 16.86 16.43 8.18
CA SER A 127 16.34 15.51 9.21
C SER A 127 14.87 15.77 9.52
N THR A 128 14.49 17.04 9.70
CA THR A 128 13.13 17.44 10.03
C THR A 128 12.18 17.14 8.88
N ALA A 129 12.58 17.49 7.65
CA ALA A 129 11.81 17.20 6.43
C ALA A 129 11.61 15.69 6.23
N ALA A 130 12.66 14.89 6.44
CA ALA A 130 12.59 13.43 6.34
C ALA A 130 11.63 12.83 7.38
N CYS A 131 11.69 13.27 8.63
CA CYS A 131 10.75 12.84 9.68
C CYS A 131 9.30 13.19 9.32
N LEU A 132 9.04 14.42 8.86
CA LEU A 132 7.71 14.84 8.41
C LEU A 132 7.23 14.02 7.22
N TYR A 133 8.12 13.72 6.26
CA TYR A 133 7.80 12.91 5.11
C TYR A 133 7.48 11.46 5.48
N ILE A 134 8.23 10.84 6.41
CA ILE A 134 7.93 9.49 6.91
C ILE A 134 6.52 9.46 7.51
N LEU A 135 6.22 10.39 8.42
CA LEU A 135 4.90 10.48 9.06
C LEU A 135 3.79 10.71 8.05
N PHE A 136 3.97 11.68 7.15
CA PHE A 136 3.00 12.00 6.12
C PHE A 136 2.77 10.82 5.17
N GLY A 137 3.85 10.18 4.71
CA GLY A 137 3.81 9.05 3.78
C GLY A 137 3.04 7.86 4.34
N TYR A 138 3.28 7.49 5.60
CA TYR A 138 2.51 6.42 6.24
C TYR A 138 1.05 6.82 6.50
N CYS A 139 0.81 8.01 7.05
CA CYS A 139 -0.55 8.50 7.33
C CYS A 139 -1.41 8.53 6.06
N LEU A 140 -0.88 9.07 4.97
CA LEU A 140 -1.57 9.15 3.69
C LEU A 140 -1.83 7.75 3.12
N SER A 141 -0.82 6.88 3.13
CA SER A 141 -0.95 5.51 2.60
C SER A 141 -1.99 4.70 3.37
N PHE A 142 -1.98 4.75 4.71
CA PHE A 142 -2.99 4.09 5.52
C PHE A 142 -4.38 4.68 5.33
N TYR A 143 -4.50 5.99 5.11
CA TYR A 143 -5.77 6.62 4.77
C TYR A 143 -6.35 6.08 3.45
N ILE A 144 -5.53 5.97 2.41
CA ILE A 144 -5.92 5.40 1.11
C ILE A 144 -6.33 3.93 1.26
N ILE A 145 -5.55 3.14 1.98
CA ILE A 145 -5.87 1.73 2.25
C ILE A 145 -7.19 1.58 2.98
N LYS A 146 -7.43 2.39 4.01
CA LYS A 146 -8.69 2.39 4.73
C LYS A 146 -9.87 2.62 3.77
N ILE A 147 -9.74 3.51 2.80
CA ILE A 147 -10.80 3.75 1.81
C ILE A 147 -10.96 2.55 0.88
N LYS A 148 -9.88 1.93 0.39
CA LYS A 148 -9.94 0.71 -0.42
C LYS A 148 -10.65 -0.44 0.31
N LEU A 149 -10.37 -0.63 1.60
CA LEU A 149 -11.05 -1.64 2.42
C LEU A 149 -12.55 -1.33 2.60
N ILE A 150 -12.90 -0.07 2.87
CA ILE A 150 -14.31 0.35 2.97
C ILE A 150 -15.04 0.07 1.66
N GLU A 151 -14.42 0.43 0.53
CA GLU A 151 -14.98 0.17 -0.79
C GLU A 151 -15.19 -1.33 -1.03
N ASN A 152 -14.19 -2.15 -0.74
CA ASN A 152 -14.27 -3.58 -1.00
C ASN A 152 -15.41 -4.22 -0.19
N VAL A 153 -15.52 -3.88 1.11
CA VAL A 153 -16.66 -4.32 1.93
C VAL A 153 -18.00 -3.90 1.34
N GLN A 154 -18.11 -2.66 0.84
CA GLN A 154 -19.35 -2.13 0.29
C GLN A 154 -19.75 -2.80 -1.02
N THR A 155 -18.78 -3.03 -1.90
CA THR A 155 -19.01 -3.58 -3.24
C THR A 155 -19.21 -5.07 -3.24
N GLU A 156 -18.47 -5.80 -2.40
CA GLU A 156 -18.52 -7.27 -2.38
C GLU A 156 -19.63 -7.78 -1.44
N TYR A 157 -19.75 -7.21 -0.25
CA TYR A 157 -20.63 -7.75 0.80
C TYR A 157 -21.93 -6.97 1.02
N LEU A 158 -22.01 -5.72 0.59
CA LEU A 158 -23.15 -4.84 0.91
C LEU A 158 -23.79 -4.19 -0.33
N ALA A 159 -23.55 -4.72 -1.54
CA ALA A 159 -24.05 -4.17 -2.80
C ALA A 159 -25.58 -3.99 -2.83
N ASP A 160 -26.32 -4.88 -2.16
CA ASP A 160 -27.79 -4.91 -2.16
C ASP A 160 -28.43 -3.88 -1.20
N ASN A 161 -27.64 -3.20 -0.37
CA ASN A 161 -28.14 -2.21 0.59
C ASN A 161 -28.17 -0.80 -0.04
N GLU A 162 -29.33 -0.38 -0.56
CA GLU A 162 -29.60 0.96 -1.13
C GLU A 162 -29.17 2.14 -0.25
N LYS A 163 -29.05 1.94 1.08
CA LYS A 163 -28.73 3.00 2.06
C LYS A 163 -27.24 3.36 2.18
N LEU A 164 -26.34 2.77 1.38
CA LEU A 164 -24.89 2.99 1.48
C LEU A 164 -24.38 4.23 0.70
N GLY A 165 -25.01 5.38 0.95
CA GLY A 165 -24.66 6.64 0.31
C GLY A 165 -23.97 7.64 1.24
N LYS A 166 -22.73 7.39 1.72
CA LYS A 166 -21.95 8.45 2.42
C LYS A 166 -20.45 8.61 2.08
N LYS A 167 -19.87 7.84 1.14
CA LYS A 167 -18.48 8.06 0.67
C LYS A 167 -18.24 7.89 -0.84
N LYS A 168 -19.29 7.94 -1.66
CA LYS A 168 -19.20 7.70 -3.12
C LYS A 168 -18.15 8.58 -3.81
N GLY A 169 -18.03 9.86 -3.41
CA GLY A 169 -17.02 10.78 -3.95
C GLY A 169 -15.59 10.40 -3.59
N THR A 170 -15.29 10.14 -2.32
CA THR A 170 -13.95 9.75 -1.86
C THR A 170 -13.52 8.40 -2.42
N ILE A 171 -14.42 7.44 -2.51
CA ILE A 171 -14.17 6.14 -3.14
C ILE A 171 -13.86 6.31 -4.62
N LYS A 172 -14.67 7.11 -5.34
CA LYS A 172 -14.42 7.43 -6.75
C LYS A 172 -13.05 8.11 -6.94
N ALA A 173 -12.65 9.00 -6.03
CA ALA A 173 -11.35 9.63 -6.07
C ALA A 173 -10.20 8.62 -5.87
N VAL A 174 -10.31 7.68 -4.92
CA VAL A 174 -9.29 6.63 -4.70
C VAL A 174 -9.20 5.65 -5.87
N LYS A 175 -10.33 5.34 -6.53
CA LYS A 175 -10.32 4.58 -7.79
C LYS A 175 -9.56 5.31 -8.88
N MET A 176 -9.90 6.58 -9.10
CA MET A 176 -9.24 7.42 -10.09
C MET A 176 -7.74 7.54 -9.81
N LEU A 177 -7.37 7.73 -8.54
CA LEU A 177 -5.98 7.72 -8.09
C LEU A 177 -5.29 6.40 -8.43
N SER A 178 -5.94 5.25 -8.22
CA SER A 178 -5.35 3.94 -8.57
C SER A 178 -5.10 3.80 -10.09
N VAL A 179 -6.00 4.33 -10.92
CA VAL A 179 -5.82 4.40 -12.38
C VAL A 179 -4.65 5.33 -12.74
N VAL A 180 -4.57 6.50 -12.10
CA VAL A 180 -3.45 7.44 -12.29
C VAL A 180 -2.12 6.81 -11.90
N LEU A 181 -2.06 6.10 -10.77
CA LEU A 181 -0.86 5.39 -10.31
C LEU A 181 -0.43 4.32 -11.33
N MET A 182 -1.37 3.55 -11.88
CA MET A 182 -1.08 2.56 -12.91
C MET A 182 -0.59 3.21 -14.21
N GLY A 183 -1.24 4.28 -14.66
CA GLY A 183 -0.79 5.07 -15.82
C GLY A 183 0.60 5.67 -15.60
N PHE A 184 0.90 6.11 -14.39
CA PHE A 184 2.21 6.65 -14.04
C PHE A 184 3.33 5.61 -14.13
N ILE A 185 3.09 4.35 -13.73
CA ILE A 185 4.05 3.25 -13.94
C ILE A 185 4.34 3.07 -15.44
N VAL A 186 3.30 3.08 -16.27
CA VAL A 186 3.45 2.97 -17.74
C VAL A 186 4.28 4.12 -18.29
N LEU A 187 4.04 5.35 -17.82
CA LEU A 187 4.82 6.53 -18.21
C LEU A 187 6.29 6.42 -17.81
N ILE A 188 6.61 5.94 -16.59
CA ILE A 188 8.00 5.72 -16.17
C ILE A 188 8.67 4.69 -17.09
N ILE A 189 8.02 3.55 -17.35
CA ILE A 189 8.57 2.51 -18.22
C ILE A 189 8.78 3.04 -19.64
N ALA A 190 7.78 3.70 -20.21
CA ALA A 190 7.88 4.30 -21.54
C ALA A 190 9.01 5.33 -21.61
N GLY A 191 9.13 6.20 -20.59
CA GLY A 191 10.19 7.20 -20.49
C GLY A 191 11.58 6.56 -20.39
N MET A 192 11.75 5.51 -19.58
CA MET A 192 13.02 4.77 -19.47
C MET A 192 13.41 4.12 -20.80
N GLN A 193 12.46 3.49 -21.52
CA GLN A 193 12.76 2.91 -22.82
C GLN A 193 13.06 3.98 -23.87
N PHE A 194 12.29 5.07 -23.87
CA PHE A 194 12.53 6.21 -24.77
C PHE A 194 13.91 6.81 -24.55
N TYR A 195 14.32 7.03 -23.29
CA TYR A 195 15.67 7.49 -22.95
C TYR A 195 16.74 6.53 -23.45
N ARG A 196 16.55 5.21 -23.23
CA ARG A 196 17.52 4.20 -23.67
C ARG A 196 17.71 4.19 -25.19
N VAL A 197 16.64 4.36 -25.96
CA VAL A 197 16.68 4.37 -27.43
C VAL A 197 17.26 5.69 -27.97
N ASN A 198 16.94 6.83 -27.35
CA ASN A 198 17.35 8.15 -27.81
C ASN A 198 18.63 8.68 -27.14
N LYS A 199 19.30 7.84 -26.35
CA LYS A 199 20.53 8.19 -25.62
C LYS A 199 21.59 8.84 -26.51
N TRP A 200 21.66 8.45 -27.79
CA TRP A 200 22.64 8.94 -28.75
C TRP A 200 22.45 10.40 -29.19
N TRP A 201 21.24 10.97 -29.10
CA TRP A 201 20.95 12.36 -29.52
C TRP A 201 20.74 13.33 -28.35
N ILE A 202 20.53 12.81 -27.14
CA ILE A 202 20.36 13.61 -25.89
C ILE A 202 21.73 13.98 -25.27
N GLY A 203 22.83 13.36 -25.72
CA GLY A 203 24.16 13.46 -25.12
C GLY A 203 24.86 14.83 -25.19
N GLU A 204 24.33 15.81 -25.91
CA GLU A 204 25.01 17.10 -26.15
C GLU A 204 24.13 18.34 -25.92
N SER A 205 22.95 18.22 -25.28
CA SER A 205 22.19 19.42 -24.92
C SER A 205 22.80 20.08 -23.68
N SER A 206 23.51 21.19 -23.88
CA SER A 206 24.00 22.07 -22.81
C SER A 206 22.86 22.40 -21.85
N SER A 207 22.98 21.99 -20.59
CA SER A 207 22.00 22.15 -19.51
C SER A 207 21.76 23.59 -19.07
N ASP A 208 22.18 24.57 -19.87
CA ASP A 208 22.22 26.00 -19.54
C ASP A 208 20.98 26.77 -20.03
N ALA A 209 20.02 26.12 -20.68
CA ALA A 209 18.83 26.77 -21.22
C ALA A 209 17.96 27.48 -20.15
N LEU A 210 18.07 27.07 -18.88
CA LEU A 210 17.32 27.65 -17.75
C LEU A 210 18.14 28.61 -16.89
N SER A 211 19.46 28.71 -17.07
CA SER A 211 20.31 29.55 -16.21
C SER A 211 20.07 31.04 -16.45
N GLY A 212 19.76 31.44 -17.68
CA GLY A 212 19.41 32.81 -18.05
C GLY A 212 18.10 33.33 -17.46
N LEU A 213 17.28 32.47 -16.86
CA LEU A 213 16.04 32.85 -16.18
C LEU A 213 16.24 33.05 -14.66
N ASN A 214 17.40 32.67 -14.12
CA ASN A 214 17.66 32.76 -12.68
C ASN A 214 17.65 34.23 -12.21
N GLY A 215 16.95 34.53 -11.12
CA GLY A 215 16.79 35.89 -10.61
C GLY A 215 15.75 36.77 -11.33
N THR A 216 15.08 36.27 -12.36
CA THR A 216 13.96 36.98 -13.02
C THR A 216 12.60 36.61 -12.39
N TRP A 217 11.60 37.49 -12.53
CA TRP A 217 10.22 37.21 -12.11
C TRP A 217 9.65 35.94 -12.79
N VAL A 218 9.96 35.75 -14.08
CA VAL A 218 9.54 34.56 -14.84
C VAL A 218 10.21 33.30 -14.30
N GLY A 219 11.52 33.36 -14.00
CA GLY A 219 12.26 32.24 -13.40
C GLY A 219 11.77 31.88 -11.99
N MET A 220 11.36 32.87 -11.19
CA MET A 220 10.76 32.62 -9.88
C MET A 220 9.43 31.89 -9.99
N ILE A 221 8.53 32.34 -10.87
CA ILE A 221 7.23 31.68 -11.12
C ILE A 221 7.44 30.24 -11.60
N LEU A 222 8.36 30.04 -12.55
CA LEU A 222 8.66 28.73 -13.11
C LEU A 222 9.25 27.77 -12.06
N SER A 223 10.14 28.27 -11.20
CA SER A 223 10.70 27.51 -10.07
C SER A 223 9.62 27.05 -9.09
N VAL A 224 8.70 27.94 -8.71
CA VAL A 224 7.58 27.59 -7.81
C VAL A 224 6.69 26.52 -8.43
N LEU A 225 6.39 26.64 -9.72
CA LEU A 225 5.59 25.67 -10.46
C LEU A 225 6.28 24.29 -10.50
N LEU A 226 7.58 24.25 -10.78
CA LEU A 226 8.36 23.01 -10.80
C LEU A 226 8.44 22.33 -9.43
N ILE A 227 8.58 23.10 -8.35
CA ILE A 227 8.53 22.57 -6.97
C ILE A 227 7.17 21.92 -6.71
N PHE A 228 6.08 22.58 -7.09
CA PHE A 228 4.73 22.02 -6.91
C PHE A 228 4.55 20.71 -7.70
N ILE A 229 5.01 20.66 -8.95
CA ILE A 229 5.02 19.43 -9.76
C ILE A 229 5.85 18.34 -9.07
N GLY A 230 7.04 18.68 -8.57
CA GLY A 230 7.91 17.75 -7.86
C GLY A 230 7.24 17.14 -6.63
N ILE A 231 6.53 17.95 -5.84
CA ILE A 231 5.76 17.48 -4.67
C ILE A 231 4.61 16.56 -5.09
N VAL A 232 3.88 16.89 -6.16
CA VAL A 232 2.80 16.04 -6.67
C VAL A 232 3.35 14.68 -7.14
N ILE A 233 4.46 14.69 -7.90
CA ILE A 233 5.14 13.47 -8.35
C ILE A 233 5.60 12.64 -7.14
N LEU A 234 6.17 13.30 -6.13
CA LEU A 234 6.60 12.64 -4.90
C LEU A 234 5.43 11.91 -4.23
N ILE A 235 4.30 12.59 -4.05
CA ILE A 235 3.08 12.00 -3.47
C ILE A 235 2.59 10.80 -4.29
N ILE A 236 2.59 10.90 -5.62
CA ILE A 236 2.21 9.81 -6.51
C ILE A 236 3.14 8.61 -6.30
N ILE A 237 4.46 8.83 -6.28
CA ILE A 237 5.46 7.78 -6.02
C ILE A 237 5.26 7.14 -4.64
N THR A 238 5.06 7.94 -3.59
CA THR A 238 4.81 7.46 -2.22
C THR A 238 3.60 6.52 -2.14
N LEU A 239 2.61 6.70 -3.02
CA LEU A 239 1.36 5.95 -3.04
C LEU A 239 1.39 4.72 -3.95
N LEU A 240 2.42 4.54 -4.78
CA LEU A 240 2.54 3.38 -5.67
C LEU A 240 2.42 2.03 -4.94
N PRO A 241 3.06 1.80 -3.77
CA PRO A 241 2.98 0.51 -3.11
C PRO A 241 1.55 0.14 -2.69
N THR A 242 0.64 1.11 -2.53
CA THR A 242 -0.78 0.84 -2.23
C THR A 242 -1.49 0.04 -3.33
N LEU A 243 -0.92 -0.05 -4.54
CA LEU A 243 -1.42 -0.92 -5.62
C LEU A 243 -1.15 -2.40 -5.37
N LEU A 244 -0.10 -2.74 -4.61
CA LEU A 244 0.25 -4.12 -4.26
C LEU A 244 -0.70 -4.73 -3.22
N LEU A 245 -1.47 -3.89 -2.54
CA LEU A 245 -2.42 -4.34 -1.54
C LEU A 245 -3.68 -4.91 -2.19
N ASN A 246 -3.87 -6.22 -2.04
CA ASN A 246 -5.15 -6.87 -2.30
C ASN A 246 -6.14 -6.60 -1.15
N ALA A 247 -7.10 -5.71 -1.40
CA ALA A 247 -8.11 -5.34 -0.42
C ALA A 247 -9.11 -6.47 -0.13
N SER A 248 -9.42 -7.34 -1.10
CA SER A 248 -10.36 -8.46 -0.88
C SER A 248 -9.78 -9.47 0.09
N ALA A 249 -8.54 -9.91 -0.14
CA ALA A 249 -7.85 -10.83 0.76
C ALA A 249 -7.79 -10.33 2.22
N LEU A 250 -7.64 -9.02 2.43
CA LEU A 250 -7.70 -8.42 3.77
C LEU A 250 -9.11 -8.44 4.37
N VAL A 251 -10.12 -8.08 3.58
CA VAL A 251 -11.53 -8.08 4.02
C VAL A 251 -11.96 -9.50 4.37
N ASP A 252 -11.63 -10.49 3.53
CA ASP A 252 -11.91 -11.91 3.77
C ASP A 252 -11.25 -12.37 5.06
N GLY A 253 -9.97 -12.04 5.27
CA GLY A 253 -9.29 -12.32 6.53
C GLY A 253 -9.99 -11.74 7.76
N PHE A 254 -10.53 -10.52 7.67
CA PHE A 254 -11.32 -9.93 8.76
C PHE A 254 -12.67 -10.63 8.98
N ILE A 255 -13.30 -11.11 7.90
CA ILE A 255 -14.57 -11.84 7.95
C ILE A 255 -14.36 -13.24 8.53
N TYR A 256 -13.32 -13.96 8.11
CA TYR A 256 -12.95 -15.26 8.67
C TYR A 256 -12.60 -15.14 10.15
N LYS A 257 -11.93 -14.06 10.56
CA LYS A 257 -11.69 -13.81 11.97
C LYS A 257 -13.00 -13.61 12.76
N LYS A 258 -13.98 -12.90 12.17
CA LYS A 258 -15.27 -12.61 12.83
C LYS A 258 -16.12 -13.88 12.99
N TYR A 259 -16.18 -14.71 11.94
CA TYR A 259 -17.03 -15.89 11.87
C TYR A 259 -16.24 -17.20 11.88
N SER A 260 -15.12 -17.22 12.62
CA SER A 260 -14.11 -18.28 12.56
C SER A 260 -14.70 -19.66 12.83
N GLU A 261 -15.50 -19.78 13.89
CA GLU A 261 -16.10 -21.06 14.29
C GLU A 261 -17.24 -21.47 13.36
N GLU A 262 -18.02 -20.51 12.87
CA GLU A 262 -19.10 -20.78 11.93
C GLU A 262 -18.56 -21.29 10.59
N PHE A 263 -17.52 -20.66 10.05
CA PHE A 263 -16.83 -21.13 8.84
C PHE A 263 -16.20 -22.51 9.03
N ARG A 264 -15.52 -22.73 10.17
CA ARG A 264 -14.91 -24.03 10.48
C ARG A 264 -15.94 -25.15 10.52
N LYS A 265 -17.09 -24.92 11.18
CA LYS A 265 -18.15 -25.92 11.32
C LYS A 265 -18.91 -26.16 10.02
N GLU A 266 -19.28 -25.09 9.30
CA GLU A 266 -20.04 -25.19 8.04
C GLU A 266 -19.28 -25.98 6.98
N TYR A 267 -17.96 -25.82 6.94
CA TYR A 267 -17.08 -26.48 5.97
C TYR A 267 -16.33 -27.68 6.54
N GLU A 268 -16.68 -28.12 7.75
CA GLU A 268 -16.15 -29.33 8.40
C GLU A 268 -14.61 -29.36 8.52
N PHE A 269 -13.97 -28.20 8.65
CA PHE A 269 -12.53 -28.11 8.86
C PHE A 269 -12.16 -28.52 10.30
N THR A 270 -11.05 -29.24 10.45
CA THR A 270 -10.44 -29.48 11.76
C THR A 270 -9.83 -28.20 12.34
N GLU A 271 -9.62 -28.15 13.65
CA GLU A 271 -8.93 -27.01 14.30
C GLU A 271 -7.54 -26.79 13.69
N LYS A 272 -6.83 -27.88 13.38
CA LYS A 272 -5.53 -27.84 12.74
C LYS A 272 -5.56 -27.25 11.33
N GLU A 273 -6.56 -27.60 10.53
CA GLU A 273 -6.71 -27.08 9.17
C GLU A 273 -7.16 -25.61 9.14
N TRP A 274 -7.84 -25.14 10.19
CA TRP A 274 -8.35 -23.77 10.24
C TRP A 274 -7.38 -22.80 10.92
N TYR A 275 -6.84 -23.20 12.06
CA TYR A 275 -5.96 -22.38 12.90
C TYR A 275 -4.48 -22.65 12.61
N GLY A 276 -4.12 -23.86 12.20
CA GLY A 276 -2.73 -24.31 12.07
C GLY A 276 -2.13 -24.86 13.37
N GLU A 277 -2.97 -25.18 14.36
CA GLU A 277 -2.60 -25.70 15.69
C GLU A 277 -2.67 -27.24 15.76
#